data_AF-A0A7H4P695-F1
#
_entry.id   AF-A0A7H4P695-F1
#
_cell.length_a   1.000
_cell.length_b   1.000
_cell.length_c   1.000
_cell.angle_alpha   90.00
_cell.angle_beta   90.00
_cell.angle_gamma   90.00
#
_symmetry.space_group_name_H-M   'P 1'
#
loop_
_entity.id
_entity.type
_entity.pdbx_description
1 polymer ?
#
loop_
_entity_poly.entity_id
_entity_poly.type
_entity_poly.pdbx_seq_one_letter_code
_entity_poly.pdbx_strand_id
1 'polypeptide(L)' 'MAGVIHFYGRVVEAPCQLSTINNQIIMDCPRAEAIKISAQQLEKGNIHNENIRSAQLRYINPQRTLAILDVEYR' A
#
# COMPACT_ATOMS: atom_id res chain seq x y z
N MET A 1 -19.08 -20.94 -39.78
CA MET A 1 -19.36 -21.14 -38.34
C MET A 1 -18.80 -19.93 -37.61
N ALA A 2 -19.64 -19.14 -36.94
CA ALA A 2 -19.19 -17.94 -36.21
C ALA A 2 -18.88 -18.33 -34.77
N GLY A 3 -17.67 -17.99 -34.30
CA GLY A 3 -17.21 -18.28 -32.94
C GLY A 3 -17.71 -17.25 -31.94
N VAL A 4 -18.09 -17.71 -30.75
CA VAL A 4 -18.48 -16.85 -29.62
C VAL A 4 -17.28 -16.67 -28.71
N ILE A 5 -16.98 -15.42 -28.34
CA ILE A 5 -15.94 -15.07 -27.37
C ILE A 5 -16.63 -14.56 -26.10
N HIS A 6 -16.29 -15.18 -24.96
CA HIS A 6 -16.72 -14.71 -23.65
C HIS A 6 -15.55 -14.05 -22.94
N PHE A 7 -15.80 -12.86 -22.38
CA PHE A 7 -14.83 -12.14 -21.55
C PHE A 7 -15.28 -12.22 -20.09
N TYR A 8 -14.34 -12.57 -19.21
CA TYR A 8 -14.57 -12.64 -17.76
C TYR A 8 -13.61 -11.68 -17.06
N GLY A 9 -14.11 -10.99 -16.04
CA GLY A 9 -13.31 -10.10 -15.21
C GLY A 9 -14.05 -9.76 -13.92
N ARG A 10 -13.32 -9.20 -12.94
CA ARG A 10 -13.86 -8.69 -11.68
C ARG A 10 -13.28 -7.31 -11.43
N VAL A 11 -14.12 -6.37 -10.98
CA VAL A 11 -13.66 -5.08 -10.46
C VAL A 11 -13.22 -5.28 -9.01
N VAL A 12 -11.97 -4.96 -8.71
CA VAL A 12 -11.41 -4.98 -7.35
C VAL A 12 -11.31 -3.56 -6.81
N GLU A 13 -11.20 -3.42 -5.49
CA GLU A 13 -11.05 -2.11 -4.86
C GLU A 13 -9.75 -1.43 -5.30
N ALA A 14 -9.77 -0.10 -5.35
CA ALA A 14 -8.59 0.69 -5.65
C ALA A 14 -7.55 0.55 -4.53
N PRO A 15 -6.24 0.56 -4.84
CA PRO A 15 -5.22 0.58 -3.81
C PRO A 15 -5.30 1.86 -2.96
N CYS A 16 -4.78 1.82 -1.74
CA CYS A 16 -4.72 3.01 -0.89
C CYS A 16 -3.80 4.07 -1.52
N GLN A 17 -4.19 5.34 -1.41
CA GLN A 17 -3.33 6.47 -1.76
C GLN A 17 -2.29 6.69 -0.65
N LEU A 18 -1.03 6.79 -1.06
CA LEU A 18 0.11 6.93 -0.16
C LEU A 18 0.69 8.34 -0.30
N SER A 19 0.89 9.02 0.82
CA SER A 19 1.56 10.32 0.85
C SER A 19 2.52 10.43 2.03
N THR A 20 3.54 11.28 1.90
CA THR A 20 4.55 11.48 2.95
C THR A 20 4.47 12.91 3.47
N ILE A 21 4.20 13.09 4.76
CA ILE A 21 4.17 14.39 5.43
C ILE A 21 5.06 14.31 6.67
N ASN A 22 6.08 15.18 6.78
CA ASN A 22 6.95 15.29 7.96
C ASN A 22 7.47 13.92 8.48
N ASN A 23 7.98 13.09 7.58
CA ASN A 23 8.52 11.74 7.90
C ASN A 23 7.46 10.72 8.40
N GLN A 24 6.18 11.04 8.21
CA GLN A 24 5.04 10.14 8.39
C GLN A 24 4.49 9.75 7.02
N ILE A 25 4.07 8.50 6.92
CA ILE A 25 3.38 7.94 5.76
C ILE A 25 1.90 7.94 6.09
N ILE A 26 1.12 8.61 5.26
CA ILE A 26 -0.34 8.64 5.33
C ILE A 26 -0.86 7.66 4.28
N MET A 27 -1.65 6.69 4.74
CA MET A 27 -2.31 5.71 3.89
C MET A 27 -3.80 5.99 3.92
N ASP A 28 -4.32 6.48 2.80
CA ASP A 28 -5.74 6.77 2.60
C ASP A 28 -6.37 5.64 1.78
N CYS A 29 -7.14 4.79 2.44
CA CYS A 29 -7.72 3.59 1.86
C CYS A 29 -9.21 3.79 1.57
N PRO A 30 -9.74 3.29 0.44
CA PRO A 30 -11.17 3.32 0.20
C PRO A 30 -11.92 2.66 1.35
N ARG A 31 -12.96 3.33 1.87
CA ARG A 31 -13.85 2.81 2.93
C ARG A 31 -13.19 2.53 4.30
N ALA A 32 -11.98 3.04 4.54
CA ALA A 32 -11.36 3.02 5.87
C ALA A 32 -10.86 4.42 6.26
N GLU A 33 -10.63 4.61 7.55
CA GLU A 33 -10.01 5.84 8.04
C GLU A 33 -8.54 5.92 7.60
N ALA A 34 -8.12 7.14 7.23
CA ALA A 34 -6.74 7.40 6.85
C ALA A 34 -5.82 7.16 8.05
N ILE A 35 -4.81 6.33 7.85
CA ILE A 35 -3.87 5.91 8.90
C ILE A 35 -2.58 6.71 8.74
N LYS A 36 -2.05 7.23 9.84
CA LYS A 36 -0.74 7.88 9.88
C LYS A 36 0.26 6.97 10.57
N ILE A 37 1.34 6.64 9.88
CA ILE A 37 2.33 5.70 10.36
C ILE A 37 3.71 6.31 10.21
N SER A 38 4.57 6.22 11.23
CA SER A 38 5.93 6.72 11.09
C SER A 38 6.76 5.79 10.21
N ALA A 39 7.70 6.36 9.46
CA ALA A 39 8.66 5.57 8.68
C ALA A 39 9.38 4.51 9.53
N GLN A 40 9.71 4.84 10.79
CA GLN A 40 10.37 3.95 11.73
C GLN A 40 9.51 2.76 12.15
N GLN A 41 8.18 2.91 12.19
CA GLN A 41 7.26 1.80 12.47
C GLN A 41 7.18 0.85 11.26
N LEU A 42 7.22 1.39 10.04
CA LEU A 42 7.22 0.59 8.81
C LEU A 42 8.56 -0.11 8.54
N GLU A 43 9.69 0.46 8.99
CA GLU A 43 10.99 -0.22 9.00
C GLU A 43 10.98 -1.50 9.85
N LYS A 44 10.16 -1.53 10.90
CA LYS A 44 10.01 -2.69 11.80
C LYS A 44 9.09 -3.79 11.21
N GLY A 45 8.38 -3.51 10.10
CA GLY A 45 7.73 -4.52 9.27
C GLY A 45 6.39 -5.11 9.75
N ASN A 46 5.75 -4.56 10.79
CA ASN A 46 4.53 -5.14 11.40
C ASN A 46 3.32 -4.19 11.36
N ILE A 47 3.05 -3.60 10.19
CA ILE A 47 1.85 -2.81 10.00
C ILE A 47 0.77 -3.67 9.34
N HIS A 48 -0.33 -3.83 10.06
CA HIS A 48 -1.50 -4.56 9.60
C HIS A 48 -2.74 -3.71 9.91
N ASN A 49 -3.65 -3.61 8.95
CA ASN A 49 -5.01 -3.08 9.18
C ASN A 49 -6.02 -3.95 8.39
N GLU A 50 -7.31 -3.64 8.48
CA GLU A 50 -8.40 -4.34 7.81
C GLU A 50 -8.15 -4.50 6.31
N ASN A 51 -7.58 -3.49 5.65
CA ASN A 51 -7.30 -3.47 4.20
C ASN A 51 -5.87 -3.88 3.82
N ILE A 52 -4.95 -3.94 4.79
CA ILE A 52 -3.50 -4.11 4.53
C ILE A 52 -3.02 -5.36 5.27
N ARG A 53 -2.61 -6.36 4.49
CA ARG A 53 -2.03 -7.60 4.98
C ARG A 53 -0.63 -7.39 5.51
N SER A 54 0.18 -6.54 4.90
CA SER A 54 1.50 -6.15 5.42
C SER A 54 1.96 -4.84 4.76
N ALA A 55 2.75 -4.05 5.48
CA ALA A 55 3.45 -2.91 4.89
C ALA A 55 4.86 -2.80 5.48
N GLN A 56 5.86 -2.66 4.60
CA GLN A 56 7.27 -2.58 5.00
C GLN A 56 7.99 -1.47 4.24
N LEU A 57 8.73 -0.64 4.98
CA LEU A 57 9.56 0.42 4.41
C LEU A 57 11.02 -0.02 4.40
N ARG A 58 11.69 0.13 3.25
CA ARG A 58 13.11 -0.18 3.10
C ARG A 58 13.84 0.98 2.41
N TYR A 59 14.82 1.57 3.09
CA TYR A 59 15.68 2.57 2.44
C TYR A 59 16.60 1.92 1.42
N ILE A 60 16.79 2.62 0.30
CA ILE A 60 17.64 2.19 -0.79
C ILE A 60 18.95 2.98 -0.88
N ASN A 61 19.13 3.96 0.00
CA ASN A 61 20.35 4.76 0.08
C ASN A 61 20.84 4.94 1.54
N PRO A 62 22.16 5.04 1.76
CA PRO A 62 22.72 5.22 3.11
C PRO A 62 22.25 6.50 3.80
N GLN A 63 21.92 7.56 3.04
CA GLN A 63 21.44 8.82 3.61
C GLN A 63 19.98 8.76 4.09
N ARG A 64 19.27 7.63 3.90
CA ARG A 64 17.86 7.42 4.28
C ARG A 64 16.90 8.49 3.74
N THR A 65 17.14 8.94 2.52
CA THR A 65 16.28 9.92 1.83
C THR A 65 15.39 9.28 0.76
N LEU A 66 15.71 8.06 0.34
CA LEU A 66 14.98 7.29 -0.66
C LEU A 66 14.60 5.93 -0.06
N ALA A 67 13.33 5.58 -0.20
CA ALA A 67 12.80 4.32 0.30
C ALA A 67 11.80 3.71 -0.67
N ILE A 68 11.68 2.38 -0.59
CA ILE A 68 10.61 1.60 -1.19
C ILE A 68 9.64 1.24 -0.07
N LEU A 69 8.35 1.47 -0.30
CA LEU A 69 7.27 1.04 0.57
C LEU A 69 6.53 -0.10 -0.14
N ASP A 70 6.74 -1.32 0.36
CA ASP A 70 6.04 -2.51 -0.12
C ASP A 70 4.75 -2.67 0.68
N VAL A 71 3.60 -2.69 -0.01
CA VAL A 71 2.27 -2.84 0.61
C VAL A 71 1.58 -4.05 0.01
N GLU A 72 1.21 -4.99 0.86
CA GLU A 72 0.42 -6.16 0.51
C GLU A 72 -1.03 -5.94 0.93
N TYR A 73 -1.93 -5.89 -0.04
CA TYR A 73 -3.37 -5.76 0.18
C TYR A 73 -4.02 -7.14 0.38
N ARG A 74 -5.16 -7.18 1.07
CA ARG A 74 -5.97 -8.40 1.22
C ARG A 74 -6.85 -8.70 0.02
#